data_AF-A0AA38CJL7-F1
#
_entry.id   AF-A0AA38CJL7-F1
#
_cell.length_a   1.000
_cell.length_b   1.000
_cell.length_c   1.000
_cell.angle_alpha   90.00
_cell.angle_beta   90.00
_cell.angle_gamma   90.00
#
_symmetry.space_group_name_H-M   'P 1'
#
loop_
_entity.id
_entity.type
_entity.pdbx_description
1 polymer ?
#
loop_
_entity_poly.entity_id
_entity_poly.type
_entity_poly.pdbx_seq_one_letter_code
_entity_poly.pdbx_strand_id
1 'polypeptide(L)'
;MGSIDLVVKEFYNPLNERITERMLRFINVTAGVELAGAVSTRGLPYVDSPTPMFVALAVYLVGVCGGSLWIKIAGLKPRAAEPQWLRLLVLLHNAFCLMLSVYMCSGIVVQSIRLKYSVWGNAYKDDENEMAYFIYLFYMSKIVELMDTIIMVLKRNVRQITVLHVYHHVSIAIIWWIIAHHAPGGDAYFSAAMNSGVHVIMYFYYLVSSILRSKEKLRRKYLFWGKYLTQIQMLQFGLNMVHAYYCVKTQAPYPRFLCKILFYYMISLVLLFYNFYLHKYTKSSTKQSKIE
;
A
#
# COMPACT_ATOMS: atom_id res chain seq x y z
N MET A 1 8.20 26.09 23.06
CA MET A 1 9.19 24.99 23.00
C MET A 1 9.01 24.00 24.16
N GLY A 2 8.91 24.42 25.42
CA GLY A 2 8.83 23.50 26.58
C GLY A 2 7.73 22.42 26.59
N SER A 3 6.52 22.66 26.09
CA SER A 3 5.42 21.67 26.15
C SER A 3 5.55 20.52 25.13
N ILE A 4 6.14 20.78 23.96
CA ILE A 4 6.36 19.75 22.93
C ILE A 4 7.51 18.83 23.36
N ASP A 5 8.59 19.43 23.88
CA ASP A 5 9.74 18.68 24.38
C ASP A 5 9.37 17.75 25.55
N LEU A 6 8.42 18.19 26.40
CA LEU A 6 7.87 17.36 27.48
C LEU A 6 7.07 16.17 26.93
N VAL A 7 6.18 16.38 25.97
CA VAL A 7 5.41 15.29 25.34
C VAL A 7 6.34 14.28 24.65
N VAL A 8 7.38 14.76 23.97
CA VAL A 8 8.36 13.90 23.33
C VAL A 8 9.11 13.06 24.37
N LYS A 9 9.61 13.69 25.44
CA LYS A 9 10.40 13.00 26.47
C LYS A 9 9.58 12.04 27.33
N GLU A 10 8.40 12.45 27.79
CA GLU A 10 7.61 11.67 28.74
C GLU A 10 6.73 10.60 28.08
N PHE A 11 6.23 10.87 26.88
CA PHE A 11 5.29 9.97 26.22
C PHE A 11 5.89 9.26 25.01
N TYR A 12 6.50 10.01 24.08
CA TYR A 12 6.97 9.42 22.82
C TYR A 12 8.19 8.52 23.02
N ASN A 13 9.24 8.97 23.70
CA ASN A 13 10.48 8.19 23.85
C ASN A 13 10.23 6.82 24.52
N PRO A 14 9.49 6.72 25.64
CA PRO A 14 9.22 5.42 26.28
C PRO A 14 8.28 4.53 25.46
N LEU A 15 7.36 5.13 24.68
CA LEU A 15 6.52 4.39 23.74
C LEU A 15 7.38 3.83 22.61
N ASN A 16 8.30 4.64 22.10
CA ASN A 16 9.18 4.33 20.99
C ASN A 16 10.09 3.14 21.31
N GLU A 17 10.74 3.17 22.47
CA GLU A 17 11.57 2.06 22.95
C GLU A 17 10.76 0.77 23.07
N ARG A 18 9.60 0.82 23.75
CA ARG A 18 8.76 -0.37 23.97
C ARG A 18 8.25 -0.99 22.68
N ILE A 19 7.78 -0.19 21.73
CA ILE A 19 7.26 -0.69 20.45
C ILE A 19 8.41 -1.28 19.62
N THR A 20 9.52 -0.56 19.52
CA THR A 20 10.70 -1.00 18.77
C THR A 20 11.22 -2.33 19.32
N GLU A 21 11.45 -2.42 20.63
CA GLU A 21 11.95 -3.63 21.30
C GLU A 21 10.99 -4.81 21.14
N ARG A 22 9.67 -4.60 21.25
CA ARG A 22 8.68 -5.67 21.05
C ARG A 22 8.63 -6.16 19.62
N MET A 23 8.63 -5.25 18.64
CA MET A 23 8.58 -5.63 17.22
C MET A 23 9.85 -6.37 16.80
N LEU A 24 11.02 -5.85 17.16
CA LEU A 24 12.30 -6.50 16.85
C LEU A 24 12.40 -7.87 17.51
N ARG A 25 12.00 -8.01 18.78
CA ARG A 25 11.92 -9.33 19.45
C ARG A 25 10.96 -10.28 18.75
N PHE A 26 9.76 -9.81 18.38
CA PHE A 26 8.80 -10.65 17.68
C PHE A 26 9.37 -11.16 16.35
N ILE A 27 10.01 -10.30 15.56
CA ILE A 27 10.62 -10.69 14.29
C ILE A 27 11.80 -11.64 14.51
N ASN A 28 12.65 -11.38 15.51
CA ASN A 28 13.74 -12.27 15.86
C ASN A 28 13.23 -13.67 16.24
N VAL A 29 12.22 -13.76 17.10
CA VAL A 29 11.63 -15.05 17.54
C VAL A 29 10.90 -15.77 16.40
N THR A 30 10.19 -15.05 15.53
CA THR A 30 9.35 -15.67 14.48
C THR A 30 10.09 -15.97 13.19
N ALA A 31 11.00 -15.08 12.77
CA ALA A 31 11.77 -15.21 11.54
C ALA A 31 13.17 -15.80 11.76
N GLY A 32 13.66 -15.81 13.01
CA GLY A 32 15.05 -16.19 13.33
C GLY A 32 16.07 -15.21 12.76
N VAL A 33 15.68 -13.93 12.59
CA VAL A 33 16.49 -12.89 11.95
C VAL A 33 16.54 -11.66 12.83
N GLU A 34 17.76 -11.18 13.08
CA GLU A 34 17.98 -9.87 13.67
C GLU A 34 17.92 -8.80 12.57
N LEU A 35 16.96 -7.88 12.68
CA LEU A 35 16.85 -6.78 11.72
C LEU A 35 17.94 -5.75 12.01
N ALA A 36 18.95 -5.73 11.15
CA ALA A 36 19.90 -4.62 11.09
C ALA A 36 19.29 -3.44 10.34
N GLY A 37 19.45 -2.23 10.87
CA GLY A 37 19.06 -0.99 10.20
C GLY A 37 20.00 -0.64 9.05
N ALA A 38 19.44 -0.57 7.85
CA ALA A 38 20.12 -0.23 6.59
C ALA A 38 20.79 1.15 6.68
N VAL A 39 22.01 1.24 6.16
CA VAL A 39 22.77 2.50 6.20
C VAL A 39 22.16 3.53 5.24
N SER A 40 21.68 3.06 4.08
CA SER A 40 21.14 3.87 2.98
C SER A 40 19.83 4.62 3.30
N THR A 41 19.08 4.18 4.32
CA THR A 41 17.82 4.81 4.74
C THR A 41 17.85 5.33 6.18
N ARG A 42 19.00 5.25 6.85
CA ARG A 42 19.17 5.71 8.23
C ARG A 42 18.93 7.21 8.35
N GLY A 43 18.21 7.63 9.37
CA GLY A 43 17.88 9.04 9.60
C GLY A 43 16.75 9.57 8.71
N LEU A 44 16.24 8.77 7.76
CA LEU A 44 15.06 9.15 7.01
C LEU A 44 13.81 9.08 7.91
N PRO A 45 12.88 10.04 7.79
CA PRO A 45 11.66 10.04 8.60
C PRO A 45 10.90 8.72 8.46
N TYR A 46 10.36 8.19 9.57
CA TYR A 46 9.58 6.94 9.64
C TYR A 46 10.35 5.62 9.41
N VAL A 47 11.69 5.62 9.28
CA VAL A 47 12.47 4.39 9.03
C VAL A 47 13.16 3.87 10.29
N ASP A 48 13.80 4.74 11.07
CA ASP A 48 14.65 4.32 12.20
C ASP A 48 13.88 3.57 13.30
N SER A 49 12.59 3.85 13.45
CA SER A 49 11.71 3.14 14.37
C SER A 49 10.37 2.83 13.70
N PRO A 50 9.73 1.70 14.06
CA PRO A 50 8.38 1.39 13.59
C PRO A 50 7.30 2.21 14.28
N THR A 51 7.63 2.94 15.35
CA THR A 51 6.65 3.65 16.19
C THR A 51 5.80 4.66 15.42
N PRO A 52 6.37 5.59 14.62
CA PRO A 52 5.56 6.53 13.84
C PRO A 52 4.57 5.84 12.90
N MET A 53 4.98 4.72 12.29
CA MET A 53 4.13 3.90 11.44
C MET A 53 2.98 3.28 12.24
N PHE A 54 3.24 2.68 13.40
CA PHE A 54 2.18 2.10 14.23
C PHE A 54 1.22 3.15 14.77
N VAL A 55 1.72 4.34 15.13
CA VAL A 55 0.86 5.47 15.53
C VAL A 55 -0.04 5.88 14.35
N ALA A 56 0.50 6.02 13.14
CA ALA A 56 -0.30 6.32 11.95
C ALA A 56 -1.36 5.25 11.68
N LEU A 57 -1.00 3.97 11.79
CA LEU A 57 -1.95 2.85 11.64
C LEU A 57 -3.03 2.84 12.74
N ALA A 58 -2.68 3.18 13.99
CA ALA A 58 -3.64 3.28 15.08
C ALA A 58 -4.65 4.42 14.83
N VAL A 59 -4.16 5.61 14.45
CA VAL A 59 -5.02 6.75 14.07
C VAL A 59 -5.94 6.36 12.90
N TYR A 60 -5.38 5.71 11.88
CA TYR A 60 -6.13 5.20 10.74
C TYR A 60 -7.24 4.23 11.16
N LEU A 61 -6.93 3.23 11.97
CA LEU A 61 -7.90 2.23 12.42
C LEU A 61 -9.00 2.85 13.28
N VAL A 62 -8.65 3.75 14.20
CA VAL A 62 -9.63 4.47 15.02
C VAL A 62 -10.57 5.30 14.14
N GLY A 63 -10.01 6.05 13.17
CA GLY A 63 -10.79 6.87 12.25
C GLY A 63 -11.71 6.02 11.36
N VAL A 64 -11.21 4.92 10.79
CA VAL A 64 -11.97 4.05 9.90
C VAL A 64 -13.05 3.28 10.65
N CYS A 65 -12.71 2.64 11.78
CA CYS A 65 -13.65 1.85 12.58
C CYS A 65 -14.69 2.75 13.24
N GLY A 66 -14.25 3.83 13.91
CA GLY A 66 -15.14 4.79 14.56
C GLY A 66 -16.07 5.48 13.56
N GLY A 67 -15.52 5.98 12.45
CA GLY A 67 -16.31 6.61 11.39
C GLY A 67 -17.30 5.66 10.74
N SER A 68 -16.89 4.43 10.44
CA SER A 68 -17.78 3.41 9.84
C SER A 68 -18.88 2.97 10.80
N LEU A 69 -18.57 2.82 12.09
CA LEU A 69 -19.55 2.48 13.12
C LEU A 69 -20.57 3.61 13.29
N TRP A 70 -20.11 4.84 13.39
CA TRP A 70 -20.97 6.01 13.49
C TRP A 70 -21.93 6.13 12.29
N ILE A 71 -21.42 5.97 11.05
CA ILE A 71 -22.25 5.98 9.84
C ILE A 71 -23.35 4.92 9.91
N LYS A 72 -23.02 3.71 10.37
CA LYS A 72 -23.98 2.60 10.50
C LYS A 72 -25.02 2.87 11.58
N ILE A 73 -24.61 3.28 12.78
CA ILE A 73 -25.51 3.58 13.91
C ILE A 73 -26.45 4.73 13.56
N ALA A 74 -25.92 5.80 12.96
CA ALA A 74 -26.72 6.96 12.57
C ALA A 74 -27.55 6.73 11.29
N GLY A 75 -27.50 5.54 10.68
CA GLY A 75 -28.28 5.21 9.48
C GLY A 75 -27.96 6.08 8.25
N LEU A 76 -26.74 6.62 8.18
CA LEU A 76 -26.39 7.60 7.15
C LEU A 76 -26.20 6.94 5.79
N LYS A 77 -26.91 7.45 4.78
CA LYS A 77 -26.76 7.03 3.39
C LYS A 77 -25.49 7.65 2.76
N PRO A 78 -24.93 7.02 1.69
CA PRO A 78 -23.88 7.63 0.88
C PRO A 78 -24.29 9.03 0.40
N ARG A 79 -23.32 9.95 0.33
CA ARG A 79 -23.62 11.34 -0.05
C ARG A 79 -24.10 11.41 -1.50
N ALA A 80 -25.35 11.86 -1.72
CA ALA A 80 -25.90 12.11 -3.04
C ALA A 80 -25.11 13.21 -3.77
N ALA A 81 -24.86 14.33 -3.09
CA ALA A 81 -23.97 15.39 -3.52
C ALA A 81 -22.81 15.53 -2.52
N GLU A 82 -21.58 15.34 -2.99
CA GLU A 82 -20.38 15.62 -2.21
C GLU A 82 -20.16 17.14 -2.12
N PRO A 83 -19.78 17.69 -0.95
CA PRO A 83 -19.43 19.11 -0.84
C PRO A 83 -18.18 19.41 -1.67
N GLN A 84 -18.03 20.67 -2.12
CA GLN A 84 -16.93 21.06 -3.02
C GLN A 84 -15.54 20.76 -2.44
N TRP A 85 -15.33 21.00 -1.14
CA TRP A 85 -14.06 20.69 -0.48
C TRP A 85 -13.69 19.21 -0.56
N LEU A 86 -14.67 18.30 -0.45
CA LEU A 86 -14.43 16.86 -0.52
C LEU A 86 -14.11 16.43 -1.95
N ARG A 87 -14.74 17.07 -2.95
CA ARG A 87 -14.43 16.82 -4.36
C ARG A 87 -13.01 17.28 -4.68
N LEU A 88 -12.62 18.47 -4.19
CA LEU A 88 -11.28 19.00 -4.37
C LEU A 88 -10.25 18.10 -3.68
N LEU A 89 -10.51 17.66 -2.45
CA LEU A 89 -9.67 16.70 -1.73
C LEU A 89 -9.45 15.41 -2.53
N VAL A 90 -10.54 14.80 -3.03
CA VAL A 90 -10.47 13.57 -3.85
C VAL A 90 -9.67 13.80 -5.14
N LEU A 91 -9.88 14.94 -5.80
CA LEU A 91 -9.17 15.29 -7.03
C LEU A 91 -7.67 15.45 -6.78
N LEU A 92 -7.30 16.28 -5.80
CA LEU A 92 -5.91 16.56 -5.44
C LEU A 92 -5.19 15.30 -4.95
N HIS A 93 -5.85 14.50 -4.10
CA HIS A 93 -5.30 13.25 -3.59
C HIS A 93 -5.02 12.25 -4.72
N ASN A 94 -5.99 12.01 -5.61
CA ASN A 94 -5.78 11.10 -6.74
C ASN A 94 -4.70 11.62 -7.71
N ALA A 95 -4.65 12.93 -7.96
CA ALA A 95 -3.61 13.53 -8.79
C ALA A 95 -2.22 13.40 -8.16
N PHE A 96 -2.11 13.65 -6.85
CA PHE A 96 -0.88 13.47 -6.10
C PHE A 96 -0.41 12.01 -6.14
N CYS A 97 -1.27 11.05 -5.81
CA CYS A 97 -0.93 9.63 -5.85
C CYS A 97 -0.55 9.16 -7.25
N LEU A 98 -1.21 9.67 -8.30
CA LEU A 98 -0.82 9.41 -9.68
C LEU A 98 0.60 9.90 -9.98
N MET A 99 0.89 11.17 -9.69
CA MET A 99 2.20 11.77 -9.93
C MET A 99 3.31 11.08 -9.13
N LEU A 100 3.03 10.77 -7.85
CA LEU A 100 3.95 10.02 -6.99
C LEU A 100 4.20 8.62 -7.56
N SER A 101 3.16 7.92 -8.01
CA SER A 101 3.31 6.58 -8.62
C SER A 101 4.15 6.61 -9.90
N VAL A 102 3.97 7.64 -10.74
CA VAL A 102 4.80 7.83 -11.95
C VAL A 102 6.27 8.08 -11.56
N TYR A 103 6.50 8.99 -10.60
CA TYR A 103 7.83 9.32 -10.12
C TYR A 103 8.56 8.11 -9.53
N MET A 104 7.89 7.35 -8.66
CA MET A 104 8.47 6.13 -8.09
C MET A 104 8.71 5.05 -9.14
N CYS A 105 7.73 4.79 -10.01
CA CYS A 105 7.88 3.76 -11.04
C CYS A 105 9.05 4.08 -11.98
N SER A 106 9.10 5.32 -12.49
CA SER A 106 10.19 5.75 -13.38
C SER A 106 11.54 5.73 -12.66
N GLY A 107 11.60 6.23 -11.43
CA GLY A 107 12.81 6.21 -10.60
C GLY A 107 13.35 4.81 -10.38
N ILE A 108 12.52 3.88 -9.90
CA ILE A 108 12.91 2.49 -9.63
C ILE A 108 13.40 1.81 -10.92
N VAL A 109 12.69 1.98 -12.04
CA VAL A 109 13.09 1.39 -13.33
C VAL A 109 14.43 1.97 -13.81
N VAL A 110 14.60 3.29 -13.77
CA VAL A 110 15.86 3.95 -14.17
C VAL A 110 17.02 3.47 -13.28
N GLN A 111 16.82 3.38 -11.97
CA GLN A 111 17.87 2.90 -11.06
C GLN A 111 18.16 1.41 -11.27
N SER A 112 17.16 0.56 -11.55
CA SER A 112 17.42 -0.85 -11.87
C SER A 112 18.27 -1.03 -13.14
N ILE A 113 18.08 -0.15 -14.13
CA ILE A 113 18.89 -0.16 -15.36
C ILE A 113 20.32 0.31 -15.06
N ARG A 114 20.46 1.40 -14.29
CA ARG A 114 21.78 1.94 -13.90
C ARG A 114 22.60 0.96 -13.07
N LEU A 115 21.95 0.25 -12.15
CA LEU A 115 22.54 -0.78 -11.31
C LEU A 115 22.71 -2.13 -12.02
N LYS A 116 22.27 -2.23 -13.29
CA LYS A 116 22.33 -3.45 -14.11
C LYS A 116 21.68 -4.66 -13.43
N TYR A 117 20.57 -4.41 -12.74
CA TYR A 117 19.81 -5.48 -12.12
C TYR A 117 19.31 -6.46 -13.19
N SER A 118 19.37 -7.75 -12.85
CA SER A 118 18.62 -8.78 -13.57
C SER A 118 17.13 -8.61 -13.25
N VAL A 119 16.26 -9.28 -14.00
CA VAL A 119 14.82 -9.22 -13.71
C VAL A 119 14.52 -9.70 -12.28
N TRP A 120 15.17 -10.79 -11.84
CA TRP A 120 15.07 -11.37 -10.50
C TRP A 120 16.44 -11.82 -10.00
N GLY A 121 16.59 -12.00 -8.69
CA GLY A 121 17.81 -12.53 -8.07
C GLY A 121 18.86 -11.47 -7.75
N ASN A 122 18.42 -10.25 -7.42
CA ASN A 122 19.32 -9.12 -7.18
C ASN A 122 19.65 -8.98 -5.70
N ALA A 123 20.93 -8.77 -5.40
CA ALA A 123 21.39 -8.52 -4.05
C ALA A 123 21.02 -7.11 -3.59
N TYR A 124 20.75 -6.96 -2.29
CA TYR A 124 20.75 -5.64 -1.67
C TYR A 124 22.18 -5.23 -1.33
N LYS A 125 22.54 -3.98 -1.63
CA LYS A 125 23.82 -3.39 -1.21
C LYS A 125 23.59 -2.02 -0.58
N ASP A 126 24.28 -1.74 0.52
CA ASP A 126 24.11 -0.51 1.30
C ASP A 126 24.56 0.76 0.56
N ASP A 127 25.36 0.66 -0.51
CA ASP A 127 25.83 1.80 -1.30
C ASP A 127 24.83 2.25 -2.39
N GLU A 128 23.73 1.52 -2.59
CA GLU A 128 22.70 1.78 -3.60
C GLU A 128 21.67 2.84 -3.15
N ASN A 129 22.17 3.98 -2.65
CA ASN A 129 21.38 5.04 -1.99
C ASN A 129 20.18 5.54 -2.81
N GLU A 130 20.32 5.67 -4.13
CA GLU A 130 19.25 6.13 -5.00
C GLU A 130 18.10 5.11 -5.10
N MET A 131 18.42 3.82 -5.20
CA MET A 131 17.39 2.77 -5.17
C MET A 131 16.71 2.76 -3.80
N ALA A 132 17.50 2.83 -2.73
CA ALA A 132 17.00 2.88 -1.36
C ALA A 132 16.07 4.06 -1.10
N TYR A 133 16.38 5.24 -1.65
CA TYR A 133 15.50 6.40 -1.62
C TYR A 133 14.15 6.14 -2.30
N PHE A 134 14.13 5.52 -3.48
CA PHE A 134 12.86 5.19 -4.14
C PHE A 134 12.06 4.10 -3.40
N ILE A 135 12.73 3.12 -2.80
CA ILE A 135 12.08 2.12 -1.94
C ILE A 135 11.50 2.78 -0.68
N TYR A 136 12.23 3.74 -0.10
CA TYR A 136 11.73 4.57 0.99
C TYR A 136 10.50 5.39 0.58
N LEU A 137 10.54 6.06 -0.57
CA LEU A 137 9.38 6.79 -1.09
C LEU A 137 8.18 5.87 -1.32
N PHE A 138 8.42 4.66 -1.83
CA PHE A 138 7.39 3.65 -2.01
C PHE A 138 6.76 3.24 -0.67
N TYR A 139 7.57 3.03 0.36
CA TYR A 139 7.08 2.80 1.72
C TYR A 139 6.22 3.97 2.22
N MET A 140 6.71 5.21 2.11
CA MET A 140 5.96 6.39 2.52
C MET A 140 4.65 6.55 1.75
N SER A 141 4.61 6.15 0.47
CA SER A 141 3.38 6.13 -0.32
C SER A 141 2.31 5.26 0.34
N LYS A 142 2.66 4.12 0.96
CA LYS A 142 1.68 3.28 1.66
C LYS A 142 1.00 4.00 2.83
N ILE A 143 1.72 4.90 3.51
CA ILE A 143 1.16 5.74 4.58
C ILE A 143 0.21 6.79 4.00
N VAL A 144 0.57 7.42 2.88
CA VAL A 144 -0.31 8.35 2.17
C VAL A 144 -1.59 7.67 1.68
N GLU A 145 -1.46 6.45 1.16
CA GLU A 145 -2.57 5.65 0.63
C GLU A 145 -3.61 5.29 1.71
N LEU A 146 -3.28 5.37 3.00
CA LEU A 146 -4.27 5.24 4.09
C LEU A 146 -5.41 6.28 4.00
N MET A 147 -5.14 7.42 3.37
CA MET A 147 -6.13 8.46 3.10
C MET A 147 -7.27 7.97 2.18
N ASP A 148 -7.04 6.95 1.35
CA ASP A 148 -8.08 6.38 0.47
C ASP A 148 -9.28 5.90 1.29
N THR A 149 -9.04 5.17 2.37
CA THR A 149 -10.11 4.68 3.26
C THR A 149 -10.76 5.82 4.04
N ILE A 150 -9.99 6.82 4.47
CA ILE A 150 -10.52 8.00 5.16
C ILE A 150 -11.48 8.76 4.22
N ILE A 151 -11.12 8.93 2.95
CA ILE A 151 -11.98 9.50 1.92
C ILE A 151 -13.27 8.66 1.75
N MET A 152 -13.19 7.32 1.78
CA MET A 152 -14.38 6.45 1.73
C MET A 152 -15.32 6.69 2.92
N VAL A 153 -14.78 6.85 4.13
CA VAL A 153 -15.55 7.22 5.33
C VAL A 153 -16.20 8.60 5.16
N LEU A 154 -15.45 9.62 4.72
CA LEU A 154 -15.96 10.98 4.51
C LEU A 154 -17.09 11.04 3.46
N LYS A 155 -16.97 10.22 2.40
CA LYS A 155 -18.02 10.03 1.38
C LYS A 155 -19.22 9.23 1.87
N ARG A 156 -19.14 8.65 3.07
CA ARG A 156 -20.11 7.73 3.67
C ARG A 156 -20.29 6.45 2.84
N ASN A 157 -19.23 6.03 2.15
CA ASN A 157 -19.24 4.84 1.31
C ASN A 157 -18.62 3.64 2.01
N VAL A 158 -19.21 3.23 3.12
CA VAL A 158 -18.74 2.11 3.95
C VAL A 158 -18.75 0.76 3.19
N ARG A 159 -19.46 0.66 2.07
CA ARG A 159 -19.45 -0.53 1.21
C ARG A 159 -18.10 -0.77 0.53
N GLN A 160 -17.30 0.27 0.32
CA GLN A 160 -15.95 0.15 -0.25
C GLN A 160 -14.91 -0.27 0.80
N ILE A 161 -15.19 -0.05 2.08
CA ILE A 161 -14.31 -0.40 3.21
C ILE A 161 -14.50 -1.88 3.51
N THR A 162 -13.84 -2.71 2.71
CA THR A 162 -13.87 -4.17 2.87
C THR A 162 -12.77 -4.64 3.83
N VAL A 163 -12.94 -5.83 4.40
CA VAL A 163 -11.89 -6.50 5.18
C VAL A 163 -10.61 -6.62 4.36
N LEU A 164 -10.72 -6.97 3.08
CA LEU A 164 -9.59 -7.02 2.14
C LEU A 164 -8.84 -5.68 2.09
N HIS A 165 -9.55 -4.57 1.92
CA HIS A 165 -8.94 -3.26 1.80
C HIS A 165 -8.18 -2.87 3.08
N VAL A 166 -8.81 -3.01 4.25
CA VAL A 166 -8.17 -2.68 5.53
C VAL A 166 -7.00 -3.63 5.83
N TYR A 167 -7.17 -4.94 5.60
CA TYR A 167 -6.11 -5.94 5.74
C TYR A 167 -4.89 -5.58 4.88
N HIS A 168 -5.12 -5.26 3.61
CA HIS A 168 -4.06 -4.89 2.67
C HIS A 168 -3.32 -3.63 3.13
N HIS A 169 -4.02 -2.53 3.40
CA HIS A 169 -3.41 -1.25 3.78
C HIS A 169 -2.62 -1.31 5.09
N VAL A 170 -3.10 -2.07 6.08
CA VAL A 170 -2.38 -2.25 7.35
C VAL A 170 -1.15 -3.13 7.16
N SER A 171 -1.31 -4.29 6.54
CA SER A 171 -0.20 -5.25 6.39
C SER A 171 0.90 -4.73 5.48
N ILE A 172 0.55 -4.05 4.37
CA ILE A 172 1.54 -3.54 3.41
C ILE A 172 2.41 -2.44 4.03
N ALA A 173 1.85 -1.57 4.87
CA ALA A 173 2.62 -0.55 5.57
C ALA A 173 3.68 -1.18 6.51
N ILE A 174 3.31 -2.25 7.22
CA ILE A 174 4.24 -2.97 8.12
C ILE A 174 5.32 -3.69 7.31
N ILE A 175 4.95 -4.42 6.26
CA ILE A 175 5.90 -5.17 5.42
C ILE A 175 6.92 -4.21 4.79
N TRP A 176 6.46 -3.08 4.24
CA TRP A 176 7.38 -2.12 3.61
C TRP A 176 8.20 -1.32 4.60
N TRP A 177 7.74 -1.14 5.85
CA TRP A 177 8.62 -0.61 6.90
C TRP A 177 9.80 -1.56 7.16
N ILE A 178 9.55 -2.88 7.27
CA ILE A 178 10.62 -3.88 7.45
C ILE A 178 11.60 -3.82 6.27
N ILE A 179 11.10 -3.74 5.04
CA ILE A 179 11.96 -3.64 3.84
C ILE A 179 12.76 -2.35 3.86
N ALA A 180 12.12 -1.20 4.09
CA ALA A 180 12.78 0.11 4.11
C ALA A 180 13.84 0.20 5.22
N HIS A 181 13.59 -0.43 6.36
CA HIS A 181 14.51 -0.46 7.49
C HIS A 181 15.67 -1.45 7.29
N HIS A 182 15.45 -2.61 6.65
CA HIS A 182 16.43 -3.70 6.66
C HIS A 182 17.15 -3.94 5.34
N ALA A 183 16.44 -3.84 4.21
CA ALA A 183 16.99 -4.13 2.88
C ALA A 183 16.28 -3.31 1.78
N PRO A 184 16.44 -1.97 1.77
CA PRO A 184 15.80 -1.07 0.82
C PRO A 184 16.44 -1.14 -0.58
N GLY A 185 16.33 -2.27 -1.28
CA GLY A 185 16.89 -2.45 -2.62
C GLY A 185 16.86 -3.91 -3.07
N GLY A 186 17.78 -4.30 -3.96
CA GLY A 186 17.84 -5.67 -4.49
C GLY A 186 16.50 -6.12 -5.05
N ASP A 187 16.09 -7.36 -4.78
CA ASP A 187 14.83 -7.93 -5.28
C ASP A 187 13.55 -7.19 -4.85
N ALA A 188 13.58 -6.31 -3.82
CA ALA A 188 12.39 -5.50 -3.49
C ALA A 188 11.96 -4.59 -4.65
N TYR A 189 12.91 -4.19 -5.51
CA TYR A 189 12.65 -3.26 -6.63
C TYR A 189 11.52 -3.76 -7.54
N PHE A 190 11.46 -5.07 -7.81
CA PHE A 190 10.53 -5.65 -8.77
C PHE A 190 9.09 -5.46 -8.30
N SER A 191 8.82 -5.77 -7.03
CA SER A 191 7.51 -5.62 -6.43
C SER A 191 7.09 -4.15 -6.34
N ALA A 192 8.02 -3.27 -5.95
CA ALA A 192 7.78 -1.82 -5.88
C ALA A 192 7.49 -1.21 -7.25
N ALA A 193 8.27 -1.56 -8.28
CA ALA A 193 8.10 -1.08 -9.65
C ALA A 193 6.76 -1.55 -10.24
N MET A 194 6.46 -2.85 -10.12
CA MET A 194 5.20 -3.42 -10.60
C MET A 194 3.99 -2.80 -9.91
N ASN A 195 4.03 -2.65 -8.57
CA ASN A 195 2.93 -2.01 -7.84
C ASN A 195 2.77 -0.55 -8.22
N SER A 196 3.87 0.21 -8.32
CA SER A 196 3.83 1.61 -8.75
C SER A 196 3.24 1.76 -10.16
N GLY A 197 3.64 0.89 -11.10
CA GLY A 197 3.09 0.88 -12.45
C GLY A 197 1.57 0.59 -12.48
N VAL A 198 1.10 -0.38 -11.70
CA VAL A 198 -0.34 -0.64 -11.56
C VAL A 198 -1.06 0.53 -10.87
N HIS A 199 -0.43 1.18 -9.90
CA HIS A 199 -0.97 2.35 -9.21
C HIS A 199 -1.08 3.57 -10.13
N VAL A 200 -0.17 3.76 -11.10
CA VAL A 200 -0.34 4.76 -12.17
C VAL A 200 -1.66 4.54 -12.91
N ILE A 201 -1.93 3.31 -13.35
CA ILE A 201 -3.16 2.97 -14.09
C ILE A 201 -4.40 3.16 -13.19
N MET A 202 -4.32 2.72 -11.93
CA MET A 202 -5.41 2.80 -10.97
C MET A 202 -5.77 4.24 -10.60
N TYR A 203 -4.80 5.06 -10.21
CA TYR A 203 -5.05 6.45 -9.83
C TYR A 203 -5.42 7.30 -11.04
N PHE A 204 -4.93 6.98 -12.24
CA PHE A 204 -5.45 7.58 -13.47
C PHE A 204 -6.93 7.28 -13.66
N TYR A 205 -7.36 6.02 -13.48
CA TYR A 205 -8.77 5.63 -13.53
C TYR A 205 -9.61 6.39 -12.50
N TYR A 206 -9.13 6.53 -11.26
CA TYR A 206 -9.84 7.26 -10.19
C TYR A 206 -9.87 8.77 -10.41
N LEU A 207 -8.82 9.35 -10.95
CA LEU A 207 -8.77 10.77 -11.32
C LEU A 207 -9.79 11.08 -12.41
N VAL A 208 -9.80 10.29 -13.49
CA VAL A 208 -10.78 10.42 -14.57
C VAL A 208 -12.20 10.19 -14.06
N SER A 209 -12.41 9.20 -13.19
CA SER A 209 -13.70 8.94 -12.52
C SER A 209 -14.19 10.14 -11.70
N SER A 210 -13.28 10.84 -11.04
CA SER A 210 -13.58 12.03 -10.23
C SER A 210 -13.97 13.23 -11.10
N ILE A 211 -13.27 13.44 -12.23
CA ILE A 211 -13.56 14.52 -13.19
C ILE A 211 -14.90 14.28 -13.91
N LEU A 212 -15.17 13.03 -14.31
CA LEU A 212 -16.37 12.66 -15.07
C LEU A 212 -17.61 12.40 -14.21
N ARG A 213 -17.57 12.70 -12.90
CA ARG A 213 -18.63 12.37 -11.93
C ARG A 213 -20.02 12.87 -12.35
N SER A 214 -20.11 14.08 -12.91
CA SER A 214 -21.38 14.70 -13.33
C SER A 214 -21.82 14.32 -14.75
N LYS A 215 -21.01 13.56 -15.50
CA LYS A 215 -21.26 13.27 -16.92
C LYS A 215 -21.44 11.77 -17.14
N GLU A 216 -22.60 11.25 -16.76
CA GLU A 216 -22.86 9.80 -16.71
C GLU A 216 -22.65 9.08 -18.05
N LYS A 217 -23.06 9.68 -19.18
CA LYS A 217 -22.82 9.11 -20.52
C LYS A 217 -21.32 8.94 -20.82
N LEU A 218 -20.50 9.96 -20.50
CA LEU A 218 -19.05 9.90 -20.69
C LEU A 218 -18.41 8.92 -19.71
N ARG A 219 -18.90 8.85 -18.47
CA ARG A 219 -18.44 7.89 -17.47
C ARG A 219 -18.57 6.45 -17.97
N ARG A 220 -19.75 6.07 -18.49
CA ARG A 220 -19.98 4.72 -19.04
C ARG A 220 -19.09 4.45 -20.26
N LYS A 221 -18.90 5.45 -21.13
CA LYS A 221 -18.07 5.34 -22.34
C LYS A 221 -16.57 5.20 -22.06
N TYR A 222 -16.02 5.88 -21.06
CA TYR A 222 -14.58 5.92 -20.80
C TYR A 222 -14.10 5.04 -19.65
N LEU A 223 -14.98 4.59 -18.74
CA LEU A 223 -14.61 3.82 -17.55
C LEU A 223 -15.10 2.35 -17.57
N PHE A 224 -15.49 1.83 -18.74
CA PHE A 224 -15.93 0.44 -18.92
C PHE A 224 -14.85 -0.59 -18.56
N TRP A 225 -13.57 -0.18 -18.60
CA TRP A 225 -12.43 -1.06 -18.41
C TRP A 225 -12.04 -1.31 -16.94
N GLY A 226 -12.89 -0.91 -15.99
CA GLY A 226 -12.66 -1.18 -14.55
C GLY A 226 -12.51 -2.67 -14.20
N LYS A 227 -13.06 -3.58 -15.02
CA LYS A 227 -12.83 -5.03 -14.91
C LYS A 227 -11.38 -5.40 -15.22
N TYR A 228 -10.81 -4.86 -16.30
CA TYR A 228 -9.43 -5.11 -16.71
C TYR A 228 -8.44 -4.54 -15.70
N LEU A 229 -8.77 -3.42 -15.04
CA LEU A 229 -7.97 -2.89 -13.93
C LEU A 229 -7.82 -3.93 -12.81
N THR A 230 -8.93 -4.59 -12.42
CA THR A 230 -8.88 -5.66 -11.40
C THR A 230 -8.08 -6.88 -11.88
N GLN A 231 -8.15 -7.22 -13.18
CA GLN A 231 -7.37 -8.31 -13.76
C GLN A 231 -5.87 -8.02 -13.77
N ILE A 232 -5.47 -6.79 -14.10
CA ILE A 232 -4.07 -6.35 -14.06
C ILE A 232 -3.52 -6.41 -12.62
N GLN A 233 -4.31 -6.00 -11.61
CA GLN A 233 -3.93 -6.12 -10.20
C GLN A 233 -3.69 -7.59 -9.80
N MET A 234 -4.60 -8.51 -10.20
CA MET A 234 -4.42 -9.94 -9.93
C MET A 234 -3.21 -10.54 -10.67
N LEU A 235 -2.96 -10.12 -11.91
CA LEU A 235 -1.77 -10.51 -12.66
C LEU A 235 -0.50 -10.05 -11.94
N GLN A 236 -0.46 -8.82 -11.44
CA GLN A 236 0.66 -8.28 -10.66
C GLN A 236 0.92 -9.10 -9.40
N PHE A 237 -0.12 -9.54 -8.67
CA PHE A 237 0.07 -10.43 -7.52
C PHE A 237 0.62 -11.80 -7.92
N GLY A 238 0.11 -12.38 -9.02
CA GLY A 238 0.63 -13.63 -9.56
C GLY A 238 2.10 -13.56 -9.96
N LEU A 239 2.51 -12.49 -10.64
CA LEU A 239 3.90 -12.26 -11.04
C LEU A 239 4.82 -12.08 -9.82
N ASN A 240 4.41 -11.31 -8.82
CA ASN A 240 5.16 -11.18 -7.56
C ASN A 240 5.24 -12.51 -6.79
N MET A 241 4.22 -13.36 -6.87
CA MET A 241 4.24 -14.68 -6.25
C MET A 241 5.27 -15.61 -6.93
N VAL A 242 5.31 -15.62 -8.26
CA VAL A 242 6.31 -16.39 -9.03
C VAL A 242 7.71 -15.87 -8.76
N HIS A 243 7.90 -14.56 -8.74
CA HIS A 243 9.17 -13.91 -8.37
C HIS A 243 9.63 -14.32 -6.97
N ALA A 244 8.74 -14.26 -5.97
CA ALA A 244 9.06 -14.65 -4.61
C ALA A 244 9.44 -16.13 -4.50
N TYR A 245 8.71 -17.01 -5.20
CA TYR A 245 9.04 -18.43 -5.29
C TYR A 245 10.41 -18.66 -5.94
N TYR A 246 10.71 -17.98 -7.04
CA TYR A 246 12.01 -18.02 -7.69
C TYR A 246 13.13 -17.66 -6.70
N CYS A 247 13.02 -16.52 -6.00
CA CYS A 247 14.04 -16.06 -5.07
C CYS A 247 14.28 -17.04 -3.91
N VAL A 248 13.21 -17.64 -3.37
CA VAL A 248 13.31 -18.66 -2.32
C VAL A 248 13.99 -19.93 -2.85
N LYS A 249 13.63 -20.38 -4.07
CA LYS A 249 14.11 -21.63 -4.64
C LYS A 249 15.56 -21.56 -5.12
N THR A 250 15.96 -20.47 -5.76
CA THR A 250 17.32 -20.24 -6.26
C THR A 250 18.27 -19.72 -5.21
N GLN A 251 17.78 -19.46 -3.99
CA GLN A 251 18.55 -18.84 -2.92
C GLN A 251 19.17 -17.50 -3.38
N ALA A 252 18.34 -16.66 -3.98
CA ALA A 252 18.74 -15.32 -4.41
C ALA A 252 19.49 -14.57 -3.28
N PRO A 253 20.46 -13.72 -3.61
CA PRO A 253 21.28 -12.99 -2.63
C PRO A 253 20.53 -11.83 -1.95
N TYR A 254 19.27 -12.04 -1.59
CA TYR A 254 18.37 -11.13 -0.89
C TYR A 254 17.81 -11.82 0.37
N PRO A 255 17.42 -11.09 1.44
CA PRO A 255 17.00 -11.73 2.69
C PRO A 255 15.82 -12.69 2.49
N ARG A 256 16.08 -13.98 2.71
CA ARG A 256 15.13 -15.07 2.41
C ARG A 256 13.81 -14.93 3.14
N PHE A 257 13.83 -14.40 4.36
CA PHE A 257 12.60 -14.19 5.15
C PHE A 257 11.67 -13.17 4.48
N LEU A 258 12.21 -12.13 3.83
CA LEU A 258 11.41 -11.15 3.08
C LEU A 258 10.77 -11.79 1.84
N CYS A 259 11.50 -12.64 1.11
CA CYS A 259 10.94 -13.39 -0.01
C CYS A 259 9.82 -14.34 0.45
N LYS A 260 9.98 -15.01 1.60
CA LYS A 260 8.92 -15.86 2.19
C LYS A 260 7.69 -15.04 2.58
N ILE A 261 7.88 -13.90 3.25
CA ILE A 261 6.78 -12.97 3.59
C ILE A 261 6.04 -12.56 2.31
N LEU A 262 6.76 -12.15 1.26
CA LEU A 262 6.17 -11.77 -0.02
C LEU A 262 5.37 -12.94 -0.62
N PHE A 263 5.91 -14.15 -0.65
CA PHE A 263 5.24 -15.33 -1.21
C PHE A 263 3.91 -15.63 -0.51
N TYR A 264 3.91 -15.76 0.82
CA TYR A 264 2.68 -16.06 1.57
C TYR A 264 1.68 -14.91 1.51
N TYR A 265 2.17 -13.66 1.47
CA TYR A 265 1.32 -12.49 1.33
C TYR A 265 0.66 -12.40 -0.06
N MET A 266 1.37 -12.75 -1.13
CA MET A 266 0.77 -12.81 -2.46
C MET A 266 -0.31 -13.90 -2.55
N ILE A 267 -0.13 -15.05 -1.90
CA ILE A 267 -1.18 -16.09 -1.81
C ILE A 267 -2.45 -15.50 -1.18
N SER A 268 -2.32 -14.81 -0.04
CA SER A 268 -3.50 -14.23 0.64
C SER A 268 -4.20 -13.19 -0.24
N LEU A 269 -3.45 -12.31 -0.92
CA LEU A 269 -4.03 -11.31 -1.81
C LEU A 269 -4.71 -11.92 -3.04
N VAL A 270 -4.10 -12.93 -3.68
CA VAL A 270 -4.72 -13.62 -4.82
C VAL A 270 -6.06 -14.23 -4.42
N LEU A 271 -6.12 -14.94 -3.29
CA LEU A 271 -7.37 -15.55 -2.81
C LEU A 271 -8.45 -14.51 -2.51
N LEU A 272 -8.09 -13.42 -1.81
CA LEU A 272 -9.03 -12.37 -1.45
C LEU A 272 -9.52 -11.58 -2.67
N PHE A 273 -8.64 -11.23 -3.61
CA PHE A 273 -9.01 -10.54 -4.85
C PHE A 273 -9.82 -11.43 -5.79
N TYR A 274 -9.50 -12.72 -5.85
CA TYR A 274 -10.29 -13.67 -6.62
C TYR A 274 -11.71 -13.79 -6.06
N ASN A 275 -11.85 -13.89 -4.73
CA ASN A 275 -13.16 -13.88 -4.08
C ASN A 275 -13.94 -12.59 -4.37
N PHE A 276 -13.29 -11.43 -4.30
CA PHE A 276 -13.89 -10.14 -4.68
C PHE A 276 -14.32 -10.11 -6.16
N TYR A 277 -13.48 -10.59 -7.07
CA TYR A 277 -13.74 -10.62 -8.50
C TYR A 277 -14.98 -11.47 -8.83
N LEU A 278 -15.08 -12.67 -8.24
CA LEU A 278 -16.24 -13.55 -8.41
C LEU A 278 -17.53 -12.92 -7.90
N HIS A 279 -17.49 -12.27 -6.72
CA HIS A 279 -18.66 -11.60 -6.16
C HIS A 279 -19.11 -10.39 -6.98
N LYS A 280 -18.16 -9.60 -7.48
CA LYS A 280 -18.45 -8.35 -8.20
C LYS A 280 -18.87 -8.59 -9.65
N TYR A 281 -18.20 -9.49 -10.37
CA TYR A 281 -18.36 -9.61 -11.82
C TYR A 281 -19.10 -10.88 -12.26
N THR A 282 -18.95 -12.01 -11.55
CA THR A 282 -19.59 -13.26 -11.95
C THR A 282 -20.99 -13.40 -11.35
N LYS A 283 -21.12 -13.24 -10.02
CA LYS A 283 -22.42 -13.37 -9.34
C LYS A 283 -23.40 -12.22 -9.65
N SER A 284 -22.90 -11.02 -9.96
CA SER A 284 -23.74 -9.90 -10.41
C SER A 284 -24.31 -10.12 -11.81
N SER A 285 -23.55 -10.78 -12.70
CA SER A 285 -23.99 -11.07 -14.07
C SER A 285 -25.12 -12.11 -14.11
N THR A 286 -25.06 -13.14 -13.27
CA THR A 286 -26.12 -14.17 -13.15
C THR A 286 -27.43 -13.61 -12.59
N LYS A 287 -27.38 -12.51 -11.82
CA LYS A 287 -28.58 -11.86 -11.29
C LYS A 287 -29.26 -10.99 -12.36
N GLN A 288 -28.50 -10.48 -13.33
CA GLN A 288 -29.01 -9.67 -14.44
C GLN A 288 -29.61 -10.56 -15.55
N SER A 289 -29.01 -11.73 -15.83
CA SER A 289 -29.52 -12.71 -16.80
C SER A 289 -30.71 -13.55 -16.32
N LYS A 290 -31.15 -13.40 -15.05
CA LYS A 290 -32.35 -14.05 -14.50
C LYS A 290 -33.55 -13.09 -14.38
N ILE A 291 -33.35 -11.82 -14.74
CA ILE A 291 -34.36 -10.75 -14.69
C ILE A 291 -34.73 -10.29 -16.12
N GLU A 292 -33.97 -10.72 -17.13
CA GLU A 292 -34.33 -10.69 -18.56
C GLU A 292 -35.02 -12.00 -18.94
#